data_AF-A0ABD0RFW6-F1
#
_entry.id   AF-A0ABD0RFW6-F1
#
_cell.length_a   1.000
_cell.length_b   1.000
_cell.length_c   1.000
_cell.angle_alpha   90.00
_cell.angle_beta   90.00
_cell.angle_gamma   90.00
#
_symmetry.space_group_name_H-M   'P 1'
#
loop_
_entity.id
_entity.type
_entity.pdbx_description
1 polymer ?
#
loop_
_entity_poly.entity_id
_entity_poly.type
_entity_poly.pdbx_seq_one_letter_code
_entity_poly.pdbx_strand_id
1 'polypeptide(L)' 'IKSGENAANIAAELVNHTQGRIHAGDVSSSVRLIEQLLDILDAQLQALRPGNKESAARNYNK' A
#
# COMPACT_ATOMS: atom_id res chain seq x y z
N ILE A 1 -9.75 -3.27 4.07
CA ILE A 1 -9.05 -3.00 2.79
C ILE A 1 -9.94 -3.48 1.66
N LYS A 2 -10.52 -2.58 0.87
CA LYS A 2 -11.23 -2.96 -0.35
C LYS A 2 -10.18 -3.33 -1.41
N SER A 3 -10.41 -4.41 -2.16
CA SER A 3 -9.49 -4.87 -3.21
C SER A 3 -9.29 -3.76 -4.26
N GLY A 4 -8.06 -3.25 -4.40
CA GLY A 4 -7.68 -2.20 -5.37
C GLY A 4 -7.28 -0.84 -4.78
N GLU A 5 -7.28 -0.68 -3.46
CA GLU A 5 -6.83 0.54 -2.79
C GLU A 5 -5.30 0.69 -2.89
N ASN A 6 -4.82 1.83 -3.43
CA ASN A 6 -3.40 2.15 -3.56
C ASN A 6 -2.92 2.92 -2.32
N ALA A 7 -1.66 2.74 -1.91
CA ALA A 7 -1.01 3.53 -0.85
C ALA A 7 -1.27 5.03 -0.97
N ALA A 8 -1.27 5.59 -2.19
CA ALA A 8 -1.56 7.00 -2.42
C ALA A 8 -2.95 7.44 -1.92
N ASN A 9 -3.97 6.58 -2.04
CA ASN A 9 -5.33 6.90 -1.59
C ASN A 9 -5.42 6.88 -0.06
N ILE A 10 -4.79 5.89 0.59
CA ILE A 10 -4.77 5.78 2.06
C ILE A 10 -4.02 6.96 2.67
N ALA A 11 -2.92 7.40 2.04
CA ALA A 11 -2.21 8.60 2.46
C ALA A 11 -3.09 9.87 2.37
N ALA A 12 -3.92 9.99 1.34
CA ALA A 12 -4.86 11.11 1.21
C ALA A 12 -5.94 11.08 2.30
N GLU A 13 -6.47 9.91 2.65
CA GLU A 13 -7.42 9.77 3.76
C GLU A 13 -6.76 10.08 5.12
N LEU A 14 -5.51 9.66 5.32
CA LEU A 14 -4.76 9.99 6.53
C LEU A 14 -4.58 11.50 6.72
N VAL A 15 -4.35 12.25 5.63
CA VAL A 15 -4.27 13.72 5.66
C VAL A 15 -5.62 14.32 6.11
N ASN A 16 -6.75 13.80 5.59
CA ASN A 16 -8.07 14.27 6.00
C ASN A 16 -8.33 14.02 7.50
N HIS A 17 -7.86 12.90 8.05
CA HIS A 17 -8.00 12.60 9.48
C HIS A 17 -7.10 13.45 10.40
N THR A 18 -6.05 14.08 9.86
CA THR A 18 -5.02 14.75 10.67
C THR A 18 -4.94 16.28 10.48
N GLN A 19 -5.57 16.85 9.46
CA GLN A 19 -5.55 18.29 9.21
C GLN A 19 -6.54 19.10 10.06
N GLY A 20 -7.52 18.45 10.68
CA GLY A 20 -8.59 19.09 11.45
C GLY A 20 -8.39 19.03 12.96
N ARG A 21 -9.48 19.27 13.70
CA ARG A 21 -9.51 19.07 15.15
C ARG A 21 -9.51 17.58 15.45
N ILE A 22 -8.44 17.10 16.07
CA ILE A 22 -8.21 15.67 16.35
C ILE A 22 -8.81 15.29 17.71
N HIS A 23 -9.61 14.23 17.73
CA HIS A 23 -10.10 13.56 18.94
C HIS A 23 -9.25 12.32 19.24
N ALA A 24 -9.33 11.79 20.46
CA ALA A 24 -8.55 10.62 20.86
C ALA A 24 -8.75 9.40 19.93
N GLY A 25 -9.97 9.19 19.43
CA GLY A 25 -10.28 8.11 18.48
C GLY A 25 -9.67 8.30 17.09
N ASP A 26 -9.44 9.56 16.68
CA ASP A 26 -8.79 9.90 15.42
C ASP A 26 -7.31 9.49 15.46
N VAL A 27 -6.63 9.68 16.60
CA VAL A 27 -5.22 9.27 16.78
C VAL A 27 -5.05 7.76 16.57
N SER A 28 -5.86 6.94 17.26
CA SER A 28 -5.82 5.49 17.08
C SER A 28 -6.19 5.06 15.66
N SER A 29 -7.12 5.76 15.02
CA SER A 29 -7.54 5.46 13.64
C SER A 29 -6.45 5.84 12.63
N SER A 30 -5.77 6.96 12.82
CA SER A 30 -4.64 7.40 12.00
C SER A 30 -3.47 6.43 12.09
N VAL A 31 -3.12 5.95 13.29
CA VAL A 31 -2.05 4.94 13.45
C VAL A 31 -2.39 3.66 12.69
N ARG A 32 -3.63 3.18 12.81
CA ARG A 32 -4.09 1.99 12.07
C ARG A 32 -4.10 2.19 10.55
N LEU A 33 -4.39 3.41 10.08
CA LEU A 33 -4.30 3.75 8.65
C LEU A 33 -2.84 3.78 8.16
N ILE A 34 -1.90 4.25 8.98
CA ILE A 34 -0.46 4.22 8.67
C ILE A 34 0.05 2.79 8.55
N GLU A 35 -0.34 1.89 9.45
CA GLU A 35 0.04 0.47 9.37
C GLU A 35 -0.43 -0.15 8.05
N GLN A 36 -1.69 0.06 7.67
CA GLN A 36 -2.24 -0.42 6.40
C GLN A 36 -1.54 0.20 5.18
N LEU A 37 -1.19 1.49 5.27
CA LEU A 37 -0.44 2.19 4.23
C LEU A 37 0.93 1.53 4.00
N LEU A 38 1.64 1.18 5.07
CA LEU A 38 2.96 0.54 4.98
C LEU A 38 2.89 -0.84 4.35
N ASP A 39 1.91 -1.66 4.75
CA ASP A 39 1.71 -3.00 4.16
C ASP A 39 1.42 -2.91 2.65
N ILE A 40 0.54 -2.00 2.24
CA ILE A 40 0.19 -1.83 0.82
C ILE A 40 1.37 -1.27 0.02
N LEU A 41 2.10 -0.30 0.59
CA LEU A 41 3.28 0.26 -0.06
C LEU A 41 4.37 -0.81 -0.25
N ASP A 42 4.62 -1.66 0.75
CA ASP A 42 5.58 -2.76 0.63
C ASP A 42 5.17 -3.74 -0.49
N ALA A 43 3.91 -4.15 -0.51
CA ALA A 43 3.38 -5.03 -1.56
C ALA A 43 3.52 -4.41 -2.96
N GLN A 44 3.25 -3.11 -3.10
CA GLN A 44 3.41 -2.39 -4.36
C GLN A 44 4.87 -2.28 -4.78
N LEU A 45 5.78 -1.96 -3.86
CA LEU A 45 7.22 -1.91 -4.12
C LEU A 45 7.75 -3.31 -4.50
N GLN A 46 7.28 -4.36 -3.84
CA GLN A 46 7.62 -5.73 -4.18
C GLN A 46 7.17 -6.12 -5.59
N ALA A 47 5.97 -5.70 -6.01
CA ALA A 47 5.47 -5.95 -7.36
C ALA A 47 6.29 -5.23 -8.46
N LEU A 48 6.97 -4.13 -8.10
CA LEU A 48 7.85 -3.35 -8.97
C LEU A 48 9.30 -3.84 -8.95
N ARG A 49 9.72 -4.68 -8.00
CA ARG A 49 11.09 -5.22 -7.95
C ARG A 49 11.39 -6.00 -9.25
N PRO A 50 12.42 -5.60 -10.03
CA PRO A 50 12.87 -6.36 -11.19
C PRO A 50 13.65 -7.59 -10.70
N GLY A 51 12.92 -8.67 -10.42
CA GLY A 51 13.48 -9.96 -10.06
C GLY A 51 12.52 -11.06 -10.54
N ASN A 52 12.86 -11.68 -11.67
CA ASN A 52 12.24 -12.92 -12.18
C ASN A 52 10.85 -12.82 -12.84
N LYS A 53 10.51 -11.71 -13.50
CA LYS A 53 9.42 -11.73 -14.53
C LYS A 53 9.87 -12.33 -15.89
N GLU A 54 11.12 -12.80 -16.01
CA GLU A 54 11.70 -13.31 -17.27
C GLU A 54 11.92 -14.83 -17.33
N SER A 55 11.37 -15.62 -16.41
CA SER A 55 11.53 -17.08 -16.44
C SER A 55 10.36 -17.82 -17.11
N ALA A 56 9.54 -17.14 -17.92
CA ALA A 56 8.47 -17.76 -18.70
C ALA A 56 8.75 -17.80 -20.22
N ALA A 57 9.95 -17.37 -20.67
CA ALA A 57 10.31 -17.30 -22.09
C ALA A 57 11.35 -18.36 -22.53
N ARG A 58 11.65 -19.38 -21.71
CA ARG A 58 12.78 -20.28 -21.98
C ARG A 58 12.45 -21.74 -21.70
N ASN A 59 11.60 -22.35 -22.53
CA ASN A 59 11.46 -23.80 -22.83
C ASN A 59 10.09 -23.97 -23.53
N TYR A 60 9.92 -24.51 -24.73
CA TYR A 60 10.59 -25.63 -25.38
C TYR A 60 10.56 -25.45 -26.91
N ASN A 61 11.74 -25.34 -27.53
CA ASN A 61 11.94 -25.86 -28.88
C ASN A 61 13.38 -26.37 -28.94
N LYS A 62 13.53 -27.69 -28.89
CA LYS A 62 14.75 -28.41 -29.18
C LYS A 62 14.39 -29.65 -29.97
#